data_AF-A0A954KJ15-F1
#
_entry.id   AF-A0A954KJ15-F1
#
_cell.length_a   1.000
_cell.length_b   1.000
_cell.length_c   1.000
_cell.angle_alpha   90.00
_cell.angle_beta   90.00
_cell.angle_gamma   90.00
#
_symmetry.space_group_name_H-M   'P 1'
#
loop_
_entity.id
_entity.type
_entity.pdbx_description
1 polymer ?
#
loop_
_entity_poly.entity_id
_entity_poly.type
_entity_poly.pdbx_seq_one_letter_code
_entity_poly.pdbx_strand_id
1 'polypeptide(L)'
;ARIIEVVTGQSFESFLDERLFKPLQMNDTTFWPSEEQAARVATSYKPGQGGKGLEATTISQVQYPLSKREARYPMPAGGLFSTASDMVRFYQMLANGGELDGRRYVSANSVARLTSKQTPDGVQTEYGFGFSTGGNRFGHGGAYSTNSYFDKDQGLIFIWLVQHAGFPGDGGKSQDAFRQAAIQEFGN
;
A
#
# COMPACT_ATOMS: atom_id res chain seq x y z
N ALA A 1 -9.33 8.06 -9.25
CA ALA A 1 -10.37 7.19 -9.84
C ALA A 1 -11.20 7.92 -10.89
N ARG A 2 -12.12 8.82 -10.52
CA ARG A 2 -13.13 9.33 -11.48
C ARG A 2 -12.57 9.96 -12.75
N ILE A 3 -11.47 10.70 -12.66
CA ILE A 3 -10.80 11.29 -13.84
C ILE A 3 -10.33 10.19 -14.82
N ILE A 4 -9.76 9.09 -14.31
CA ILE A 4 -9.35 7.95 -15.14
C ILE A 4 -10.58 7.39 -15.85
N GLU A 5 -11.66 7.14 -15.13
CA GLU A 5 -12.87 6.56 -15.73
C GLU A 5 -13.47 7.42 -16.84
N VAL A 6 -13.52 8.73 -16.63
CA VAL A 6 -14.05 9.68 -17.63
C VAL A 6 -13.16 9.73 -18.86
N VAL A 7 -11.84 9.76 -18.68
CA VAL A 7 -10.89 9.89 -19.79
C VAL A 7 -10.75 8.58 -20.58
N THR A 8 -10.80 7.43 -19.91
CA THR A 8 -10.57 6.12 -20.56
C THR A 8 -11.85 5.43 -20.99
N GLY A 9 -13.00 5.81 -20.44
CA GLY A 9 -14.26 5.09 -20.60
C GLY A 9 -14.31 3.72 -19.90
N GLN A 10 -13.28 3.38 -19.11
CA GLN A 10 -13.21 2.12 -18.36
C GLN A 10 -13.53 2.34 -16.89
N SER A 11 -14.01 1.30 -16.19
CA SER A 11 -14.07 1.35 -14.73
C SER A 11 -12.66 1.39 -14.12
N PHE A 12 -12.50 2.06 -12.97
CA PHE A 12 -11.18 2.28 -12.38
C PHE A 12 -10.47 0.97 -12.04
N GLU A 13 -11.19 -0.02 -11.53
CA GLU A 13 -10.67 -1.35 -11.21
C GLU A 13 -10.24 -2.12 -12.45
N SER A 14 -11.00 -2.05 -13.56
CA SER A 14 -10.62 -2.71 -14.83
C SER A 14 -9.35 -2.07 -15.40
N PHE A 15 -9.27 -0.73 -15.36
CA PHE A 15 -8.08 -0.01 -15.79
C PHE A 15 -6.83 -0.43 -15.00
N LEU A 16 -6.92 -0.53 -13.66
CA LEU A 16 -5.78 -0.97 -12.87
C LEU A 16 -5.42 -2.43 -13.13
N ASP A 17 -6.41 -3.31 -13.24
CA ASP A 17 -6.19 -4.74 -13.50
C ASP A 17 -5.45 -4.95 -14.84
N GLU A 18 -5.92 -4.30 -15.91
CA GLU A 18 -5.34 -4.42 -17.25
C GLU A 18 -3.98 -3.73 -17.39
N ARG A 19 -3.83 -2.54 -16.82
CA ARG A 19 -2.66 -1.68 -17.06
C ARG A 19 -1.55 -1.87 -16.04
N LEU A 20 -1.87 -2.39 -14.86
CA LEU A 20 -0.95 -2.46 -13.74
C LEU A 20 -0.90 -3.88 -13.13
N PHE A 21 -1.98 -4.38 -12.53
CA PHE A 21 -1.93 -5.58 -11.70
C PHE A 21 -1.55 -6.84 -12.47
N LYS A 22 -2.30 -7.19 -13.53
CA LYS A 22 -1.99 -8.36 -14.38
C LYS A 22 -0.60 -8.27 -15.00
N PRO A 23 -0.21 -7.19 -15.69
CA PRO A 23 1.10 -7.16 -16.31
C PRO A 23 2.24 -7.07 -15.29
N LEU A 24 2.01 -6.58 -14.05
CA LEU A 24 2.96 -6.71 -12.95
C LEU A 24 2.84 -8.02 -12.19
N GLN A 25 1.97 -8.96 -12.57
CA GLN A 25 1.78 -10.24 -11.87
C GLN A 25 1.40 -10.08 -10.38
N MET A 26 0.61 -9.04 -10.06
CA MET A 26 0.06 -8.79 -8.73
C MET A 26 -1.27 -9.54 -8.57
N ASN A 27 -1.20 -10.87 -8.47
CA ASN A 27 -2.35 -11.76 -8.65
C ASN A 27 -3.37 -11.70 -7.50
N ASP A 28 -2.97 -11.21 -6.33
CA ASP A 28 -3.83 -11.07 -5.16
C ASP A 28 -4.25 -9.62 -4.89
N THR A 29 -3.91 -8.70 -5.79
CA THR A 29 -4.24 -7.29 -5.64
C THR A 29 -5.56 -6.98 -6.31
N THR A 30 -6.57 -6.67 -5.50
CA THR A 30 -7.95 -6.49 -6.00
C THR A 30 -8.79 -5.63 -5.08
N PHE A 31 -9.77 -4.93 -5.66
CA PHE A 31 -10.86 -4.31 -4.91
C PHE A 31 -11.93 -5.33 -4.51
N TRP A 32 -11.98 -6.49 -5.17
CA TRP A 32 -13.05 -7.48 -5.07
C TRP A 32 -12.45 -8.86 -4.84
N PRO A 33 -12.07 -9.22 -3.60
CA PRO A 33 -11.57 -10.55 -3.28
C PRO A 33 -12.55 -11.64 -3.70
N SER A 34 -12.06 -12.76 -4.24
CA SER A 34 -12.86 -13.98 -4.35
C SER A 34 -13.19 -14.56 -2.97
N GLU A 35 -14.05 -15.58 -2.88
CA GLU A 35 -14.29 -16.29 -1.61
C GLU A 35 -12.99 -16.89 -1.04
N GLU A 36 -12.16 -17.47 -1.90
CA GLU A 36 -10.85 -18.01 -1.53
C GLU A 36 -9.91 -16.93 -1.01
N GLN A 37 -9.83 -15.78 -1.68
CA GLN A 37 -9.01 -14.67 -1.22
C GLN A 37 -9.54 -14.10 0.09
N ALA A 38 -10.86 -13.92 0.21
CA ALA A 38 -11.51 -13.43 1.42
C ALA A 38 -11.23 -14.34 2.64
N ALA A 39 -11.17 -15.65 2.45
CA ALA A 39 -10.85 -16.61 3.52
C ALA A 39 -9.42 -16.47 4.07
N ARG A 40 -8.50 -15.87 3.31
CA ARG A 40 -7.10 -15.64 3.70
C ARG A 40 -6.84 -14.23 4.21
N VAL A 41 -7.84 -13.34 4.22
CA VAL A 41 -7.68 -11.97 4.71
C VAL A 41 -7.47 -12.01 6.23
N ALA A 42 -6.36 -11.42 6.69
CA ALA A 42 -6.05 -11.34 8.11
C ALA A 42 -7.14 -10.58 8.88
N THR A 43 -7.55 -11.14 10.02
CA THR A 43 -8.47 -10.46 10.94
C THR A 43 -7.87 -9.14 11.41
N SER A 44 -8.66 -8.07 11.37
CA SER A 44 -8.26 -6.79 11.93
C SER A 44 -8.54 -6.74 13.42
N TYR A 45 -7.66 -6.09 14.19
CA TYR A 45 -7.81 -5.93 15.62
C TYR A 45 -7.76 -4.46 16.05
N LYS A 46 -8.32 -4.16 17.22
CA LYS A 46 -8.16 -2.88 17.92
C LYS A 46 -7.76 -3.17 19.38
N PRO A 47 -7.22 -2.19 20.12
CA PRO A 47 -7.01 -2.35 21.56
C PRO A 47 -8.32 -2.73 22.26
N GLY A 48 -8.26 -3.74 23.14
CA GLY A 48 -9.40 -4.12 23.98
C GLY A 48 -9.72 -3.06 25.03
N GLN A 49 -10.83 -3.26 25.76
CA GLN A 49 -11.29 -2.33 26.79
C GLN A 49 -10.17 -2.03 27.82
N GLY A 50 -9.99 -0.74 28.13
CA GLY A 50 -8.94 -0.29 29.04
C GLY A 50 -7.50 -0.48 28.51
N GLY A 51 -7.32 -0.67 27.19
CA GLY A 51 -6.02 -0.84 26.55
C GLY A 51 -5.39 -2.22 26.76
N LYS A 52 -6.15 -3.20 27.25
CA LYS A 52 -5.67 -4.56 27.52
C LYS A 52 -6.11 -5.52 26.43
N GLY A 53 -5.15 -6.29 25.92
CA GLY A 53 -5.40 -7.30 24.89
C GLY A 53 -5.86 -6.71 23.55
N LEU A 54 -6.36 -7.59 22.69
CA LEU A 54 -6.85 -7.26 21.36
C LEU A 54 -8.31 -7.69 21.21
N GLU A 55 -9.11 -6.84 20.57
CA GLU A 55 -10.49 -7.13 20.19
C GLU A 55 -10.58 -7.14 18.66
N ALA A 56 -11.23 -8.14 18.08
CA ALA A 56 -11.45 -8.19 16.64
C ALA A 56 -12.28 -6.97 16.18
N THR A 57 -11.98 -6.46 14.99
CA THR A 57 -12.69 -5.32 14.40
C THR A 57 -12.78 -5.48 12.89
N THR A 58 -13.56 -4.60 12.26
CA THR A 58 -13.76 -4.56 10.81
C THR A 58 -13.06 -3.36 10.19
N ILE A 59 -12.80 -3.44 8.88
CA ILE A 59 -12.32 -2.32 8.09
C ILE A 59 -13.52 -1.46 7.69
N SER A 60 -13.61 -0.22 8.20
CA SER A 60 -14.79 0.64 8.00
C SER A 60 -14.96 1.11 6.55
N GLN A 61 -13.86 1.09 5.78
CA GLN A 61 -13.82 1.42 4.36
C GLN A 61 -14.40 0.34 3.44
N VAL A 62 -14.66 -0.87 3.93
CA VAL A 62 -15.15 -1.99 3.10
C VAL A 62 -16.46 -2.54 3.66
N GLN A 63 -17.14 -3.35 2.85
CA GLN A 63 -18.36 -4.03 3.23
C GLN A 63 -18.14 -5.53 3.25
N TYR A 64 -18.81 -6.20 4.18
CA TYR A 64 -18.71 -7.64 4.40
C TYR A 64 -20.03 -8.32 4.01
N PRO A 65 -19.99 -9.55 3.47
CA PRO A 65 -18.79 -10.35 3.19
C PRO A 65 -17.96 -9.75 2.04
N LEU A 66 -16.63 -9.84 2.14
CA LEU A 66 -15.69 -9.19 1.21
C LEU A 66 -15.82 -9.68 -0.25
N SER A 67 -16.36 -10.88 -0.43
CA SER A 67 -16.62 -11.50 -1.74
C SER A 67 -17.80 -10.88 -2.49
N LYS A 68 -18.59 -10.03 -1.83
CA LYS A 68 -19.72 -9.33 -2.47
C LYS A 68 -19.33 -7.94 -2.95
N ARG A 69 -19.76 -7.62 -4.17
CA ARG A 69 -19.57 -6.30 -4.80
C ARG A 69 -20.71 -5.31 -4.50
N GLU A 70 -21.58 -5.65 -3.57
CA GLU A 70 -22.79 -4.87 -3.28
C GLU A 70 -22.44 -3.59 -2.51
N ALA A 71 -23.20 -2.52 -2.78
CA ALA A 71 -23.26 -1.27 -2.02
C ALA A 71 -21.95 -0.50 -1.73
N ARG A 72 -20.83 -0.83 -2.39
CA ARG A 72 -19.61 0.02 -2.44
C ARG A 72 -19.01 0.10 -3.83
N TYR A 73 -18.22 1.14 -4.06
CA TYR A 73 -17.43 1.34 -5.29
C TYR A 73 -15.95 0.97 -5.02
N PRO A 74 -15.10 0.81 -6.05
CA PRO A 74 -13.67 0.53 -5.86
C PRO A 74 -12.98 1.76 -5.27
N MET A 75 -12.89 1.82 -3.93
CA MET A 75 -12.42 2.99 -3.21
C MET A 75 -10.89 3.07 -3.20
N PRO A 76 -10.26 4.00 -3.94
CA PRO A 76 -8.81 4.01 -4.10
C PRO A 76 -8.06 4.36 -2.82
N ALA A 77 -8.71 5.07 -1.89
CA ALA A 77 -8.13 5.57 -0.65
C ALA A 77 -8.30 4.60 0.55
N GLY A 78 -8.63 3.33 0.32
CA GLY A 78 -8.74 2.36 1.42
C GLY A 78 -9.49 1.05 1.15
N GLY A 79 -9.90 0.76 -0.09
CA GLY A 79 -10.67 -0.44 -0.43
C GLY A 79 -9.88 -1.56 -1.12
N LEU A 80 -8.56 -1.41 -1.27
CA LEU A 80 -7.71 -2.35 -2.01
C LEU A 80 -7.12 -3.41 -1.08
N PHE A 81 -7.20 -4.67 -1.49
CA PHE A 81 -6.53 -5.80 -0.85
C PHE A 81 -5.29 -6.16 -1.66
N SER A 82 -4.23 -6.63 -1.00
CA SER A 82 -2.99 -7.05 -1.64
C SER A 82 -2.18 -7.95 -0.70
N THR A 83 -1.04 -8.45 -1.16
CA THR A 83 -0.09 -9.25 -0.39
C THR A 83 1.28 -8.57 -0.35
N ALA A 84 2.16 -9.03 0.54
CA ALA A 84 3.52 -8.51 0.58
C ALA A 84 4.25 -8.75 -0.75
N SER A 85 4.10 -9.96 -1.32
CA SER A 85 4.71 -10.33 -2.60
C SER A 85 4.25 -9.44 -3.76
N ASP A 86 2.95 -9.15 -3.86
CA ASP A 86 2.42 -8.25 -4.88
C ASP A 86 2.96 -6.82 -4.71
N MET A 87 2.93 -6.32 -3.47
CA MET A 87 3.40 -4.97 -3.16
C MET A 87 4.90 -4.82 -3.45
N VAL A 88 5.73 -5.84 -3.20
CA VAL A 88 7.15 -5.82 -3.59
C VAL A 88 7.29 -5.60 -5.09
N ARG A 89 6.50 -6.27 -5.94
CA ARG A 89 6.57 -6.08 -7.40
C ARG A 89 6.22 -4.66 -7.82
N PHE A 90 5.20 -4.06 -7.19
CA PHE A 90 4.85 -2.66 -7.42
C PHE A 90 6.00 -1.71 -7.03
N TYR A 91 6.58 -1.88 -5.85
CA TYR A 91 7.69 -1.03 -5.40
C TYR A 91 8.98 -1.28 -6.17
N GLN A 92 9.27 -2.50 -6.61
CA GLN A 92 10.41 -2.81 -7.49
C GLN A 92 10.28 -2.07 -8.83
N MET A 93 9.08 -2.08 -9.44
CA MET A 93 8.83 -1.30 -10.65
C MET A 93 9.11 0.19 -10.44
N LEU A 94 8.72 0.77 -9.31
CA LEU A 94 9.01 2.18 -8.99
C LEU A 94 10.50 2.42 -8.70
N ALA A 95 11.15 1.56 -7.92
CA ALA A 95 12.58 1.64 -7.61
C ALA A 95 13.45 1.58 -8.88
N ASN A 96 13.01 0.78 -9.87
CA ASN A 96 13.64 0.66 -11.19
C ASN A 96 13.19 1.74 -12.19
N GLY A 97 12.68 2.88 -11.72
CA GLY A 97 12.34 4.02 -12.59
C GLY A 97 11.18 3.75 -13.54
N GLY A 98 10.23 2.89 -13.13
CA GLY A 98 8.99 2.62 -13.86
C GLY A 98 9.02 1.35 -14.72
N GLU A 99 10.02 0.50 -14.54
CA GLU A 99 10.26 -0.70 -15.34
C GLU A 99 10.45 -1.94 -14.45
N LEU A 100 9.90 -3.07 -14.88
CA LEU A 100 10.16 -4.36 -14.22
C LEU A 100 10.12 -5.46 -15.28
N ASP A 101 10.99 -6.47 -15.15
CA ASP A 101 11.05 -7.62 -16.07
C ASP A 101 11.14 -7.22 -17.56
N GLY A 102 11.89 -6.15 -17.86
CA GLY A 102 12.07 -5.63 -19.23
C GLY A 102 10.87 -4.88 -19.83
N ARG A 103 9.82 -4.62 -19.04
CA ARG A 103 8.63 -3.88 -19.46
C ARG A 103 8.51 -2.56 -18.72
N ARG A 104 8.31 -1.47 -19.46
CA ARG A 104 8.03 -0.15 -18.90
C ARG A 104 6.53 0.05 -18.64
N TYR A 105 6.18 0.33 -17.39
CA TYR A 105 4.80 0.58 -16.92
C TYR A 105 4.54 2.07 -16.76
N VAL A 106 5.54 2.79 -16.25
CA VAL A 106 5.50 4.23 -16.02
C VAL A 106 6.78 4.84 -16.60
N SER A 107 6.69 6.04 -17.19
CA SER A 107 7.90 6.71 -17.69
C SER A 107 8.82 7.08 -16.51
N ALA A 108 10.13 7.03 -16.73
CA ALA A 108 11.10 7.39 -15.70
C ALA A 108 10.89 8.82 -15.18
N ASN A 109 10.52 9.77 -16.06
CA ASN A 109 10.17 11.13 -15.66
C ASN A 109 8.92 11.17 -14.76
N SER A 110 7.87 10.41 -15.08
CA SER A 110 6.70 10.32 -14.21
C SER A 110 7.04 9.72 -12.85
N VAL A 111 7.88 8.68 -12.78
CA VAL A 111 8.35 8.11 -11.51
C VAL A 111 9.15 9.14 -10.70
N ALA A 112 10.04 9.88 -11.35
CA ALA A 112 10.78 10.96 -10.69
C ALA A 112 9.84 12.01 -10.09
N ARG A 113 8.76 12.40 -10.78
CA ARG A 113 7.76 13.34 -10.27
C ARG A 113 6.88 12.74 -9.16
N LEU A 114 6.50 11.47 -9.26
CA LEU A 114 5.73 10.76 -8.23
C LEU A 114 6.49 10.71 -6.89
N THR A 115 7.82 10.58 -6.97
CA THR A 115 8.70 10.24 -5.84
C THR A 115 9.62 11.39 -5.40
N SER A 116 9.35 12.62 -5.86
CA SER A 116 10.03 13.85 -5.44
C SER A 116 9.04 14.78 -4.74
N LYS A 117 9.56 15.62 -3.82
CA LYS A 117 8.77 16.65 -3.12
C LYS A 117 8.06 17.54 -4.13
N GLN A 118 6.74 17.57 -4.06
CA GLN A 118 5.86 18.49 -4.79
C GLN A 118 5.22 19.52 -3.84
N THR A 119 5.37 19.35 -2.52
CA THR A 119 4.90 20.34 -1.54
C THR A 119 5.81 21.58 -1.52
N PRO A 120 5.27 22.78 -1.27
CA PRO A 120 6.07 24.00 -1.10
C PRO A 120 7.02 23.94 0.10
N ASP A 121 8.02 24.80 0.10
CA ASP A 121 8.86 25.01 1.28
C ASP A 121 8.04 25.54 2.47
N GLY A 122 8.41 25.13 3.68
CA GLY A 122 7.68 25.45 4.91
C GLY A 122 6.52 24.50 5.24
N VAL A 123 6.08 23.63 4.31
CA VAL A 123 5.15 22.54 4.63
C VAL A 123 5.92 21.40 5.31
N GLN A 124 5.52 21.05 6.53
CA GLN A 124 6.21 20.01 7.32
C GLN A 124 6.20 18.63 6.64
N THR A 125 5.12 18.31 5.91
CA THR A 125 5.01 17.04 5.20
C THR A 125 5.61 17.14 3.80
N GLU A 126 6.69 16.41 3.57
CA GLU A 126 7.26 16.23 2.24
C GLU A 126 6.43 15.19 1.48
N TYR A 127 5.78 15.63 0.40
CA TYR A 127 4.86 14.79 -0.34
C TYR A 127 5.03 14.96 -1.85
N GLY A 128 5.08 13.85 -2.57
CA GLY A 128 5.03 13.78 -4.02
C GLY A 128 3.60 13.59 -4.53
N PHE A 129 3.42 13.10 -5.76
CA PHE A 129 2.09 12.76 -6.26
C PHE A 129 1.65 11.38 -5.77
N GLY A 130 1.13 11.34 -4.53
CA GLY A 130 0.57 10.13 -3.92
C GLY A 130 1.48 9.39 -2.94
N PHE A 131 2.71 9.86 -2.75
CA PHE A 131 3.68 9.27 -1.81
C PHE A 131 4.21 10.32 -0.84
N SER A 132 4.42 9.94 0.41
CA SER A 132 5.35 10.66 1.29
C SER A 132 6.76 10.52 0.73
N THR A 133 7.55 11.60 0.75
CA THR A 133 8.89 11.63 0.14
C THR A 133 10.02 12.02 1.11
N GLY A 134 9.71 12.13 2.40
CA GLY A 134 10.67 12.56 3.41
C GLY A 134 11.80 11.55 3.68
N GLY A 135 12.98 12.06 4.02
CA GLY A 135 14.13 11.26 4.46
C GLY A 135 14.75 10.38 3.37
N ASN A 136 14.75 10.84 2.11
CA ASN A 136 15.21 10.10 0.93
C ASN A 136 14.47 8.76 0.70
N ARG A 137 13.21 8.70 1.13
CA ARG A 137 12.33 7.53 0.93
C ARG A 137 11.15 7.94 0.06
N PHE A 138 10.44 6.96 -0.50
CA PHE A 138 9.07 7.20 -0.94
C PHE A 138 8.14 6.05 -0.57
N GLY A 139 6.92 6.37 -0.15
CA GLY A 139 5.94 5.36 0.23
C GLY A 139 4.66 5.93 0.82
N HIS A 140 3.84 5.04 1.39
CA HIS A 140 2.56 5.41 1.97
C HIS A 140 2.15 4.45 3.10
N GLY A 141 1.53 5.00 4.15
CA GLY A 141 0.92 4.26 5.25
C GLY A 141 -0.57 4.00 5.05
N GLY A 142 -1.12 2.99 5.73
CA GLY A 142 -2.55 2.71 5.77
C GLY A 142 -3.17 2.97 7.13
N ALA A 143 -4.48 3.22 7.18
CA ALA A 143 -5.20 3.51 8.41
C ALA A 143 -5.21 2.34 9.42
N TYR A 144 -5.06 1.10 8.93
CA TYR A 144 -4.92 -0.11 9.75
C TYR A 144 -3.44 -0.47 9.98
N SER A 145 -2.60 0.57 9.91
CA SER A 145 -1.17 0.58 10.25
C SER A 145 -0.28 -0.28 9.38
N THR A 146 -0.77 -0.67 8.20
CA THR A 146 0.10 -1.08 7.10
C THR A 146 1.04 0.07 6.75
N ASN A 147 2.23 -0.25 6.29
CA ASN A 147 3.17 0.75 5.80
C ASN A 147 4.05 0.14 4.72
N SER A 148 4.35 0.91 3.69
CA SER A 148 5.23 0.44 2.63
C SER A 148 6.02 1.60 2.05
N TYR A 149 7.30 1.39 1.79
CA TYR A 149 8.16 2.41 1.19
C TYR A 149 9.42 1.77 0.57
N PHE A 150 10.03 2.50 -0.36
CA PHE A 150 11.39 2.28 -0.79
C PHE A 150 12.33 3.26 -0.08
N ASP A 151 13.37 2.74 0.56
CA ASP A 151 14.46 3.51 1.15
C ASP A 151 15.64 3.56 0.19
N LYS A 152 15.92 4.75 -0.36
CA LYS A 152 16.98 4.92 -1.37
C LYS A 152 18.37 4.87 -0.75
N ASP A 153 18.52 5.24 0.52
CA ASP A 153 19.82 5.19 1.20
C ASP A 153 20.22 3.73 1.44
N GLN A 154 19.25 2.90 1.78
CA GLN A 154 19.46 1.47 2.06
C GLN A 154 19.34 0.59 0.80
N GLY A 155 18.74 1.08 -0.28
CA GLY A 155 18.40 0.25 -1.45
C GLY A 155 17.36 -0.83 -1.14
N LEU A 156 16.54 -0.64 -0.10
CA LEU A 156 15.62 -1.64 0.42
C LEU A 156 14.15 -1.23 0.24
N ILE A 157 13.31 -2.21 -0.10
CA ILE A 157 11.86 -2.08 -0.11
C ILE A 157 11.33 -2.67 1.20
N PHE A 158 10.64 -1.84 1.99
CA PHE A 158 9.99 -2.26 3.23
C PHE A 158 8.50 -2.43 2.99
N ILE A 159 7.98 -3.64 3.23
CA ILE A 159 6.55 -3.94 3.18
C ILE A 159 6.12 -4.44 4.57
N TRP A 160 5.42 -3.59 5.31
CA TRP A 160 4.86 -3.86 6.63
C TRP A 160 3.34 -4.03 6.51
N LEU A 161 2.88 -5.28 6.45
CA LEU A 161 1.46 -5.61 6.38
C LEU A 161 0.99 -6.22 7.69
N VAL A 162 0.27 -5.42 8.46
CA VAL A 162 -0.42 -5.78 9.70
C VAL A 162 -1.85 -5.27 9.61
N GLN A 163 -2.74 -5.74 10.48
CA GLN A 163 -4.14 -5.31 10.48
C GLN A 163 -4.57 -4.88 11.87
N HIS A 164 -4.30 -3.63 12.23
CA HIS A 164 -4.75 -3.09 13.50
C HIS A 164 -5.11 -1.61 13.47
N ALA A 165 -6.23 -1.29 14.13
CA ALA A 165 -6.72 0.06 14.38
C ALA A 165 -6.21 0.53 15.75
N GLY A 166 -4.92 0.87 15.81
CA GLY A 166 -4.20 1.19 17.05
C GLY A 166 -3.52 -0.02 17.70
N PHE A 167 -2.75 0.22 18.77
CA PHE A 167 -1.95 -0.81 19.46
C PHE A 167 -2.16 -0.77 20.98
N PRO A 168 -2.25 -1.93 21.67
CA PRO A 168 -2.02 -2.00 23.11
C PRO A 168 -0.51 -2.00 23.42
N GLY A 169 -0.13 -1.49 24.60
CA GLY A 169 1.25 -1.53 25.09
C GLY A 169 2.28 -0.95 24.11
N ASP A 170 3.39 -1.68 23.92
CA ASP A 170 4.51 -1.27 23.06
C ASP A 170 4.33 -1.61 21.56
N GLY A 171 3.15 -2.06 21.12
CA GLY A 171 2.92 -2.49 19.74
C GLY A 171 3.30 -1.43 18.69
N GLY A 172 3.17 -0.14 19.03
CA GLY A 172 3.59 0.98 18.19
C GLY A 172 5.07 0.99 17.81
N LYS A 173 5.92 0.26 18.54
CA LYS A 173 7.37 0.14 18.27
C LYS A 173 7.70 -0.99 17.29
N SER A 174 6.76 -1.88 16.99
CA SER A 174 7.03 -3.09 16.18
C SER A 174 7.50 -2.77 14.76
N GLN A 175 6.95 -1.73 14.14
CA GLN A 175 7.36 -1.32 12.79
C GLN A 175 8.81 -0.81 12.78
N ASP A 176 9.21 -0.06 13.80
CA ASP A 176 10.59 0.41 13.93
C ASP A 176 11.56 -0.73 14.22
N ALA A 177 11.17 -1.67 15.08
CA ALA A 177 11.97 -2.87 15.34
C ALA A 177 12.16 -3.70 14.06
N PHE A 178 11.11 -3.91 13.28
CA PHE A 178 11.18 -4.57 11.97
C PHE A 178 12.13 -3.84 11.02
N ARG A 179 12.03 -2.51 10.92
CA ARG A 179 12.91 -1.70 10.08
C ARG A 179 14.37 -1.86 10.49
N GLN A 180 14.68 -1.74 11.78
CA GLN A 180 16.05 -1.85 12.27
C GLN A 180 16.63 -3.24 12.02
N ALA A 181 15.86 -4.30 12.27
CA ALA A 181 16.29 -5.67 12.00
C ALA A 181 16.58 -5.90 10.51
N ALA A 182 15.73 -5.41 9.62
CA ALA A 182 15.94 -5.54 8.17
C ALA A 182 17.13 -4.72 7.65
N ILE A 183 17.37 -3.51 8.19
CA ILE A 183 18.57 -2.73 7.85
C ILE A 183 19.83 -3.43 8.35
N GLN A 184 19.82 -3.97 9.56
CA GLN A 184 20.97 -4.69 10.10
C GLN A 184 21.33 -5.93 9.27
N GLU A 185 20.33 -6.65 8.76
CA GLU A 185 20.53 -7.89 8.01
C GLU A 185 20.82 -7.65 6.52
N PHE A 186 20.16 -6.66 5.90
CA PHE A 186 20.14 -6.49 4.44
C PHE A 186 20.56 -5.10 3.95
N GLY A 187 20.85 -4.17 4.87
CA GLY A 187 21.31 -2.82 4.51
C GLY A 187 22.68 -2.82 3.83
N ASN A 188 22.96 -1.73 3.12
CA ASN A 188 24.26 -1.49 2.48
C ASN A 188 25.34 -1.07 3.47
#